data_AF-A0A7J2NEP1-F1
#
_entry.id   AF-A0A7J2NEP1-F1
#
_cell.length_a   1.000
_cell.length_b   1.000
_cell.length_c   1.000
_cell.angle_alpha   90.00
_cell.angle_beta   90.00
_cell.angle_gamma   90.00
#
_symmetry.space_group_name_H-M   'P 1'
#
loop_
_entity.id
_entity.type
_entity.pdbx_description
1 polymer ?
#
loop_
_entity_poly.entity_id
_entity_poly.type
_entity_poly.pdbx_seq_one_letter_code
_entity_poly.pdbx_strand_id
1 'polypeptide(L)'
;MSFFEYVLSLFQRNEPHPDIIELYSEINEKAHKNGDELKKIRKLQNEIVDKKMVAKIKRGKAGPTGFLHKEKGDFLDDVIKNREAGLIYALTKLEKESERRFFHAENLNKNRPVSEIEKQELKRILKLLKDIEKVIAGSDKIIENFLYKKENERDTLAKLNAMIAEVGKLSKDFHDSEKKQEKAAKEAVSLKLVPLVVKVHKAKGNCVRMSKEQLSEFQREAEIINSWEDPRYRVLFRRWWRKTQEPEIDLNTDLKEPHINSTVIIHGKKKEIHLIAA
;
A
#
# COMPACT_ATOMS: atom_id res chain seq x y z
N MET A 1 -6.42 -3.10 -8.85
CA MET A 1 -5.29 -3.07 -7.90
C MET A 1 -5.63 -3.93 -6.70
N SER A 2 -4.64 -4.63 -6.16
CA SER A 2 -4.74 -5.24 -4.83
C SER A 2 -4.64 -4.16 -3.75
N PHE A 3 -5.16 -4.45 -2.57
CA PHE A 3 -5.00 -3.60 -1.39
C PHE A 3 -3.51 -3.42 -1.05
N PHE A 4 -3.08 -2.21 -0.67
CA PHE A 4 -1.67 -1.85 -0.40
C PHE A 4 -0.69 -1.99 -1.58
N GLU A 5 -1.16 -2.14 -2.83
CA GLU A 5 -0.27 -2.37 -3.99
C GLU A 5 0.77 -1.26 -4.16
N TYR A 6 0.36 -0.01 -3.90
CA TYR A 6 1.22 1.16 -3.90
C TYR A 6 2.37 1.01 -2.89
N VAL A 7 2.05 0.68 -1.64
CA VAL A 7 3.02 0.55 -0.55
C VAL A 7 3.97 -0.62 -0.82
N LEU A 8 3.42 -1.75 -1.22
CA LEU A 8 4.22 -2.93 -1.52
C LEU A 8 5.20 -2.65 -2.67
N SER A 9 4.83 -1.76 -3.60
CA SER A 9 5.75 -1.30 -4.64
C SER A 9 6.86 -0.39 -4.11
N LEU A 10 6.62 0.40 -3.05
CA LEU A 10 7.68 1.13 -2.34
C LEU A 10 8.66 0.17 -1.69
N PHE A 11 8.16 -0.88 -1.05
CA PHE A 11 9.00 -1.88 -0.38
C PHE A 11 9.93 -2.62 -1.34
N GLN A 12 9.51 -2.80 -2.59
CA GLN A 12 10.32 -3.44 -3.61
C GLN A 12 11.39 -2.52 -4.22
N ARG A 13 11.20 -1.19 -4.13
CA ARG A 13 12.01 -0.22 -4.89
C ARG A 13 13.06 0.51 -4.08
N ASN A 14 12.74 0.87 -2.85
CA ASN A 14 13.68 1.57 -1.98
C ASN A 14 14.43 0.54 -1.15
N GLU A 15 15.70 0.78 -0.80
CA GLU A 15 16.28 0.06 0.35
C GLU A 15 15.65 0.64 1.64
N PRO A 16 15.29 -0.21 2.62
CA PRO A 16 14.71 0.26 3.87
C PRO A 16 15.77 1.02 4.68
N HIS A 17 15.33 1.95 5.51
CA HIS A 17 16.21 2.84 6.25
C HIS A 17 16.13 2.58 7.76
N PRO A 18 17.24 2.59 8.52
CA PRO A 18 17.22 2.40 9.97
C PRO A 18 16.25 3.35 10.71
N ASP A 19 16.20 4.63 10.34
CA ASP A 19 15.32 5.62 10.99
C ASP A 19 13.80 5.38 10.82
N ILE A 20 13.39 4.46 9.93
CA ILE A 20 11.97 4.07 9.77
C ILE A 20 11.71 2.64 10.25
N ILE A 21 12.67 2.02 10.94
CA ILE A 21 12.57 0.64 11.41
C ILE A 21 11.43 0.44 12.42
N GLU A 22 11.22 1.43 13.29
CA GLU A 22 10.12 1.42 14.26
C GLU A 22 8.76 1.38 13.56
N LEU A 23 8.62 2.09 12.43
CA LEU A 23 7.39 2.07 11.64
C LEU A 23 7.14 0.68 11.03
N TYR A 24 8.18 0.01 10.53
CA TYR A 24 8.05 -1.34 10.01
C TYR A 24 7.64 -2.33 11.10
N SER A 25 8.25 -2.23 12.29
CA SER A 25 7.91 -3.07 13.43
C SER A 25 6.45 -2.85 13.88
N GLU A 26 6.03 -1.59 14.02
CA GLU A 26 4.66 -1.27 14.45
C GLU A 26 3.61 -1.71 13.41
N ILE A 27 3.92 -1.57 12.12
CA ILE A 27 3.05 -2.06 11.04
C ILE A 27 2.97 -3.59 11.06
N ASN A 28 4.09 -4.28 11.25
CA ASN A 28 4.11 -5.74 11.35
C ASN A 28 3.23 -6.22 12.51
N GLU A 29 3.45 -5.70 13.72
CA GLU A 29 2.68 -6.07 14.92
C GLU A 29 1.18 -5.83 14.72
N LYS A 30 0.80 -4.64 14.23
CA LYS A 30 -0.60 -4.29 14.04
C LYS A 30 -1.26 -5.05 12.89
N ALA A 31 -0.55 -5.28 11.79
CA ALA A 31 -1.07 -6.06 10.67
C ALA A 31 -1.34 -7.51 11.11
N HIS A 32 -0.42 -8.10 11.87
CA HIS A 32 -0.57 -9.43 12.48
C HIS A 32 -1.79 -9.47 13.41
N LYS A 33 -1.82 -8.60 14.42
CA LYS A 33 -2.89 -8.56 15.43
C LYS A 33 -4.27 -8.32 14.82
N ASN A 34 -4.40 -7.33 13.94
CA ASN A 34 -5.66 -7.05 13.25
C ASN A 34 -6.06 -8.21 12.34
N GLY A 35 -5.10 -8.81 11.63
CA GLY A 35 -5.34 -9.95 10.74
C GLY A 35 -5.91 -11.14 11.49
N ASP A 36 -5.32 -11.50 12.64
CA ASP A 36 -5.77 -12.62 13.46
C ASP A 36 -7.11 -12.35 14.13
N GLU A 37 -7.34 -11.14 14.61
CA GLU A 37 -8.60 -10.79 15.25
C GLU A 37 -9.77 -10.80 14.24
N LEU A 38 -9.55 -10.28 13.04
CA LEU A 38 -10.52 -10.37 11.95
C LEU A 38 -10.81 -11.83 11.54
N LYS A 39 -9.80 -12.72 11.55
CA LYS A 39 -10.02 -14.16 11.32
C LYS A 39 -10.89 -14.78 12.41
N LYS A 40 -10.67 -14.44 13.70
CA LYS A 40 -11.52 -14.93 14.81
C LYS A 40 -12.96 -14.45 14.67
N ILE A 41 -13.16 -13.16 14.42
CA ILE A 41 -14.47 -12.54 14.17
C ILE A 41 -15.19 -13.27 13.03
N ARG A 42 -14.50 -13.50 11.89
CA ARG A 42 -15.07 -14.18 10.73
C ARG A 42 -15.40 -15.64 11.02
N LYS A 43 -14.54 -16.35 11.75
CA LYS A 43 -14.79 -17.72 12.18
C LYS A 43 -16.06 -17.82 13.04
N LEU A 44 -16.20 -16.95 14.05
CA LEU A 44 -17.38 -16.93 14.91
C LEU A 44 -18.65 -16.58 14.13
N GLN A 45 -18.58 -15.58 13.25
CA GLN A 45 -19.70 -15.21 12.37
C GLN A 45 -20.16 -16.41 11.53
N ASN A 46 -19.23 -17.16 10.94
CA ASN A 46 -19.53 -18.38 10.18
C ASN A 46 -20.17 -19.45 11.05
N GLU A 47 -19.63 -19.71 12.24
CA GLU A 47 -20.19 -20.71 13.16
C GLU A 47 -21.63 -20.40 13.56
N ILE A 48 -21.97 -19.14 13.81
CA ILE A 48 -23.34 -18.73 14.14
C ILE A 48 -24.29 -18.97 12.96
N VAL A 49 -23.88 -18.59 11.75
CA VAL A 49 -24.67 -18.75 10.53
C VAL A 49 -24.88 -20.24 10.21
N ASP A 50 -23.82 -21.05 10.28
CA ASP A 50 -23.83 -22.47 9.93
C ASP A 50 -24.66 -23.28 10.93
N LYS A 51 -24.54 -23.01 12.24
CA LYS A 51 -25.38 -23.64 13.28
C LYS A 51 -26.87 -23.44 13.01
N LYS A 52 -27.28 -22.24 12.57
CA LYS A 52 -28.67 -21.96 12.23
C LYS A 52 -29.11 -22.62 10.92
N MET A 53 -28.24 -22.73 9.92
CA MET A 53 -28.55 -23.49 8.70
C MET A 53 -28.77 -24.98 8.99
N VAL A 54 -27.88 -25.61 9.77
CA VAL A 54 -27.98 -27.04 10.14
C VAL A 54 -29.21 -27.32 11.01
N ALA A 55 -29.52 -26.44 11.97
CA ALA A 55 -30.72 -26.58 12.79
C ALA A 55 -32.02 -26.48 11.97
N LYS A 56 -32.01 -25.73 10.86
CA LYS A 56 -33.16 -25.53 9.97
C LYS A 56 -33.36 -26.74 9.04
N ILE A 57 -32.28 -27.31 8.50
CA ILE A 57 -32.30 -28.55 7.70
C ILE A 57 -32.86 -29.73 8.51
N LYS A 58 -32.44 -29.87 9.78
CA LYS A 58 -32.92 -30.95 10.66
C LYS A 58 -34.39 -30.83 11.09
N ARG A 59 -35.02 -29.66 10.94
CA ARG A 59 -36.40 -29.40 11.42
C ARG A 59 -37.45 -29.27 10.33
N GLY A 60 -37.10 -29.45 9.04
CA GLY A 60 -38.05 -29.49 7.92
C GLY A 60 -38.89 -28.21 7.68
N LYS A 61 -38.68 -27.12 8.43
CA LYS A 61 -39.46 -25.88 8.32
C LYS A 61 -38.66 -24.79 7.61
N ALA A 62 -38.85 -24.69 6.30
CA ALA A 62 -38.50 -23.50 5.51
C ALA A 62 -39.63 -22.47 5.64
N GLY A 63 -39.78 -21.85 6.82
CA GLY A 63 -40.72 -20.74 7.05
C GLY A 63 -40.07 -19.35 6.97
N PRO A 64 -40.84 -18.28 6.69
CA PRO A 64 -40.36 -16.92 6.47
C PRO A 64 -40.20 -16.17 7.80
N THR A 65 -39.14 -16.48 8.55
CA THR A 65 -38.71 -15.64 9.67
C THR A 65 -37.27 -15.20 9.43
N GLY A 66 -37.14 -13.87 9.26
CA GLY A 66 -35.92 -13.05 9.12
C GLY A 66 -34.62 -13.82 8.89
N PHE A 67 -34.18 -13.87 7.65
CA PHE A 67 -32.90 -14.45 7.31
C PHE A 67 -31.75 -13.73 8.04
N LEU A 68 -31.00 -14.46 8.87
CA LEU A 68 -29.65 -14.05 9.26
C LEU A 68 -28.73 -14.44 8.11
N HIS A 69 -28.60 -13.54 7.14
CA HIS A 69 -27.67 -13.71 6.04
C HIS A 69 -26.31 -13.08 6.39
N LYS A 70 -25.24 -13.62 5.82
CA LYS A 70 -24.04 -12.81 5.58
C LYS A 70 -24.47 -11.69 4.65
N GLU A 71 -24.19 -10.43 4.99
CA GLU A 71 -24.34 -9.38 3.99
C GLU A 71 -23.38 -9.71 2.83
N LYS A 72 -23.96 -9.92 1.63
CA LYS A 72 -23.17 -10.09 0.41
C LYS A 72 -22.62 -8.71 0.04
N GLY A 73 -21.35 -8.48 0.32
CA GLY A 73 -20.66 -7.23 -0.02
C GLY A 73 -19.39 -6.94 0.76
N ASP A 74 -18.95 -7.83 1.65
CA ASP A 74 -17.84 -7.54 2.53
C ASP A 74 -16.50 -7.46 1.77
N PHE A 75 -15.91 -6.27 1.71
CA PHE A 75 -14.51 -5.99 1.30
C PHE A 75 -13.47 -6.84 2.06
N LEU A 76 -13.88 -7.47 3.17
CA LEU A 76 -13.13 -8.44 3.96
C LEU A 76 -12.89 -9.77 3.22
N ASP A 77 -13.88 -10.21 2.43
CA ASP A 77 -13.94 -11.51 1.76
C ASP A 77 -14.08 -11.37 0.24
N ASP A 78 -13.74 -10.21 -0.34
CA ASP A 78 -13.92 -9.91 -1.76
C ASP A 78 -13.01 -10.83 -2.63
N VAL A 79 -13.47 -12.07 -2.81
CA VAL A 79 -12.98 -13.03 -3.78
C VAL A 79 -13.60 -12.59 -5.10
N ILE A 80 -12.99 -11.60 -5.74
CA ILE A 80 -13.24 -11.33 -7.15
C ILE A 80 -12.66 -12.51 -7.92
N LYS A 81 -13.48 -13.56 -8.08
CA LYS A 81 -13.44 -14.71 -8.97
C LYS A 81 -12.12 -15.48 -9.20
N ASN A 82 -10.94 -15.03 -8.80
CA ASN A 82 -9.64 -15.69 -9.00
C ASN A 82 -8.43 -15.01 -8.31
N ARG A 83 -8.61 -14.10 -7.34
CA ARG A 83 -7.47 -13.49 -6.60
C ARG A 83 -7.77 -13.34 -5.11
N GLU A 84 -6.84 -13.83 -4.30
CA GLU A 84 -6.70 -13.57 -2.87
C GLU A 84 -6.55 -12.05 -2.66
N ALA A 85 -7.66 -11.33 -2.46
CA ALA A 85 -7.67 -9.85 -2.49
C ALA A 85 -8.45 -9.20 -1.33
N GLY A 86 -8.94 -10.00 -0.37
CA GLY A 86 -9.58 -9.49 0.84
C GLY A 86 -8.59 -8.84 1.80
N LEU A 87 -9.09 -7.96 2.68
CA LEU A 87 -8.29 -7.25 3.67
C LEU A 87 -7.38 -8.18 4.50
N ILE A 88 -7.88 -9.34 4.96
CA ILE A 88 -7.11 -10.29 5.78
C ILE A 88 -5.85 -10.78 5.04
N TYR A 89 -5.99 -11.09 3.75
CA TYR A 89 -4.86 -11.49 2.93
C TYR A 89 -3.85 -10.35 2.76
N ALA A 90 -4.36 -9.14 2.52
CA ALA A 90 -3.53 -7.97 2.35
C ALA A 90 -2.75 -7.61 3.63
N LEU A 91 -3.37 -7.77 4.80
CA LEU A 91 -2.70 -7.63 6.10
C LEU A 91 -1.61 -8.68 6.28
N THR A 92 -1.87 -9.93 5.93
CA THR A 92 -0.86 -11.02 5.99
C THR A 92 0.33 -10.72 5.07
N LYS A 93 0.07 -10.16 3.87
CA LYS A 93 1.13 -9.77 2.95
C LYS A 93 1.93 -8.58 3.48
N LEU A 94 1.23 -7.57 4.02
CA LEU A 94 1.84 -6.39 4.62
C LEU A 94 2.72 -6.76 5.82
N GLU A 95 2.25 -7.67 6.68
CA GLU A 95 2.98 -8.22 7.83
C GLU A 95 4.32 -8.82 7.38
N LYS A 96 4.27 -9.80 6.47
CA LYS A 96 5.47 -10.50 5.95
C LYS A 96 6.47 -9.56 5.31
N GLU A 97 5.99 -8.62 4.51
CA GLU A 97 6.89 -7.67 3.85
C GLU A 97 7.47 -6.66 4.86
N SER A 98 6.71 -6.22 5.85
CA SER A 98 7.23 -5.32 6.90
C SER A 98 8.28 -6.01 7.77
N GLU A 99 8.08 -7.29 8.11
CA GLU A 99 9.07 -8.13 8.80
C GLU A 99 10.36 -8.26 7.99
N ARG A 100 10.25 -8.58 6.70
CA ARG A 100 11.41 -8.65 5.79
C ARG A 100 12.16 -7.33 5.74
N ARG A 101 11.45 -6.20 5.70
CA ARG A 101 12.04 -4.85 5.66
C ARG A 101 12.74 -4.50 6.96
N PHE A 102 12.17 -4.89 8.10
CA PHE A 102 12.77 -4.73 9.42
C PHE A 102 14.16 -5.40 9.47
N PHE A 103 14.24 -6.70 9.18
CA PHE A 103 15.51 -7.44 9.21
C PHE A 103 16.55 -6.89 8.23
N HIS A 104 16.11 -6.40 7.07
CA HIS A 104 17.02 -5.80 6.11
C HIS A 104 17.50 -4.42 6.56
N ALA A 105 16.67 -3.62 7.22
CA ALA A 105 17.02 -2.29 7.72
C ALA A 105 18.05 -2.32 8.86
N GLU A 106 17.97 -3.31 9.76
CA GLU A 106 18.92 -3.46 10.88
C GLU A 106 20.38 -3.55 10.42
N ASN A 107 20.59 -4.09 9.22
CA ASN A 107 21.91 -4.37 8.67
C ASN A 107 22.46 -3.26 7.76
N LEU A 108 21.78 -2.11 7.66
CA LEU A 108 22.12 -1.04 6.73
C LEU A 108 22.79 0.18 7.40
N ASN A 109 23.60 0.89 6.61
CA ASN A 109 24.36 2.07 7.06
C ASN A 109 23.46 3.31 7.20
N LYS A 110 23.54 3.99 8.35
CA LYS A 110 22.74 5.17 8.73
C LYS A 110 23.03 6.45 7.93
N ASN A 111 24.09 6.46 7.12
CA ASN A 111 24.51 7.65 6.38
C ASN A 111 23.69 7.91 5.10
N ARG A 112 22.73 7.03 4.79
CA ARG A 112 21.80 7.30 3.68
C ARG A 112 20.70 8.25 4.17
N PRO A 113 20.11 9.02 3.27
CA PRO A 113 19.00 9.88 3.65
C PRO A 113 17.65 9.15 3.54
N VAL A 114 16.75 9.43 4.49
CA VAL A 114 15.43 8.78 4.61
C VAL A 114 14.52 9.15 3.44
N SER A 115 13.83 8.17 2.88
CA SER A 115 12.75 8.41 1.91
C SER A 115 11.51 8.97 2.64
N GLU A 116 11.30 10.28 2.59
CA GLU A 116 10.16 10.93 3.25
C GLU A 116 8.80 10.44 2.69
N ILE A 117 8.72 10.09 1.41
CA ILE A 117 7.52 9.49 0.79
C ILE A 117 7.20 8.15 1.46
N GLU A 118 8.20 7.29 1.59
CA GLU A 118 8.01 5.98 2.21
C GLU A 118 7.57 6.12 3.66
N LYS A 119 8.16 7.06 4.40
CA LYS A 119 7.78 7.39 5.77
C LYS A 119 6.34 7.90 5.88
N GLN A 120 5.89 8.77 4.97
CA GLN A 120 4.51 9.26 4.94
C GLN A 120 3.51 8.13 4.65
N GLU A 121 3.86 7.23 3.74
CA GLU A 121 3.01 6.11 3.34
C GLU A 121 2.91 5.05 4.43
N LEU A 122 4.04 4.72 5.06
CA LEU A 122 4.05 3.90 6.28
C LEU A 122 3.17 4.52 7.37
N LYS A 123 3.22 5.84 7.59
CA LYS A 123 2.34 6.52 8.55
C LYS A 123 0.86 6.44 8.15
N ARG A 124 0.52 6.56 6.86
CA ARG A 124 -0.86 6.42 6.36
C ARG A 124 -1.40 5.02 6.64
N ILE A 125 -0.62 3.99 6.37
CA ILE A 125 -0.97 2.59 6.68
C ILE A 125 -1.14 2.41 8.17
N LEU A 126 -0.19 2.90 8.96
CA LEU A 126 -0.23 2.77 10.40
C LEU A 126 -1.49 3.41 10.98
N LYS A 127 -1.91 4.56 10.42
CA LYS A 127 -3.19 5.19 10.76
C LYS A 127 -4.37 4.28 10.44
N LEU A 128 -4.43 3.71 9.22
CA LEU A 128 -5.47 2.74 8.86
C LEU A 128 -5.49 1.54 9.82
N LEU A 129 -4.33 0.97 10.14
CA LEU A 129 -4.23 -0.16 11.07
C LEU A 129 -4.71 0.20 12.48
N LYS A 130 -4.37 1.40 12.96
CA LYS A 130 -4.87 1.93 14.24
C LYS A 130 -6.39 2.15 14.21
N ASP A 131 -6.94 2.63 13.10
CA ASP A 131 -8.37 2.84 12.97
C ASP A 131 -9.13 1.50 12.91
N ILE A 132 -8.60 0.49 12.20
CA ILE A 132 -9.12 -0.89 12.23
C ILE A 132 -9.05 -1.46 13.65
N GLU A 133 -7.93 -1.30 14.35
CA GLU A 133 -7.74 -1.79 15.73
C GLU A 133 -8.78 -1.22 16.68
N LYS A 134 -9.14 0.07 16.54
CA LYS A 134 -10.19 0.71 17.36
C LYS A 134 -11.57 0.10 17.10
N VAL A 135 -11.89 -0.21 15.85
CA VAL A 135 -13.19 -0.78 15.48
C VAL A 135 -13.36 -2.19 16.02
N ILE A 136 -12.31 -2.99 15.94
CA ILE A 136 -12.32 -4.37 16.47
C ILE A 136 -12.01 -4.43 17.97
N ALA A 137 -11.71 -3.30 18.62
CA ALA A 137 -11.45 -3.27 20.04
C ALA A 137 -12.68 -3.76 20.82
N GLY A 138 -12.51 -4.84 21.58
CA GLY A 138 -13.59 -5.46 22.34
C GLY A 138 -14.31 -6.62 21.65
N SER A 139 -13.83 -7.05 20.48
CA SER A 139 -14.22 -8.32 19.85
C SER A 139 -14.06 -9.51 20.80
N ASP A 140 -12.97 -9.57 21.58
CA ASP A 140 -12.74 -10.63 22.57
C ASP A 140 -13.88 -10.73 23.58
N LYS A 141 -14.41 -9.60 24.08
CA LYS A 141 -15.55 -9.59 25.01
C LYS A 141 -16.83 -10.11 24.36
N ILE A 142 -17.05 -9.79 23.07
CA ILE A 142 -18.20 -10.29 22.31
C ILE A 142 -18.07 -11.82 22.13
N ILE A 143 -16.87 -12.28 21.78
CA ILE A 143 -16.56 -13.71 21.60
C ILE A 143 -16.74 -14.45 22.94
N GLU A 144 -16.19 -13.94 24.04
CA GLU A 144 -16.36 -14.51 25.38
C GLU A 144 -17.84 -14.58 25.78
N ASN A 145 -18.59 -13.48 25.63
CA ASN A 145 -20.01 -13.45 25.96
C ASN A 145 -20.80 -14.50 25.17
N PHE A 146 -20.45 -14.73 23.91
CA PHE A 146 -21.05 -15.78 23.10
C PHE A 146 -20.68 -17.18 23.61
N LEU A 147 -19.40 -17.44 23.86
CA LEU A 147 -18.91 -18.76 24.34
C LEU A 147 -19.53 -19.15 25.68
N TYR A 148 -19.70 -18.19 26.59
CA TYR A 148 -20.35 -18.38 27.88
C TYR A 148 -21.89 -18.29 27.83
N LYS A 149 -22.49 -18.21 26.63
CA LYS A 149 -23.95 -18.11 26.41
C LYS A 149 -24.61 -16.96 27.17
N LYS A 150 -23.88 -15.87 27.41
CA LYS A 150 -24.36 -14.65 28.09
C LYS A 150 -25.10 -13.72 27.13
N GLU A 151 -24.86 -13.84 25.83
CA GLU A 151 -25.58 -13.11 24.79
C GLU A 151 -26.25 -14.08 23.80
N ASN A 152 -27.35 -13.63 23.20
CA ASN A 152 -28.04 -14.41 22.19
C ASN A 152 -27.29 -14.33 20.84
N GLU A 153 -27.43 -15.38 20.02
CA GLU A 153 -26.71 -15.50 18.75
C GLU A 153 -27.03 -14.38 17.76
N ARG A 154 -28.23 -13.78 17.85
CA ARG A 154 -28.69 -12.72 16.92
C ARG A 154 -27.98 -11.40 17.22
N ASP A 155 -27.86 -11.05 18.50
CA ASP A 155 -27.23 -9.83 18.97
C ASP A 155 -25.71 -9.91 18.79
N THR A 156 -25.10 -11.07 19.07
CA THR A 156 -23.70 -11.34 18.75
C THR A 156 -23.45 -11.16 17.25
N LEU A 157 -24.27 -11.77 16.39
CA LEU A 157 -24.11 -11.65 14.94
C LEU A 157 -24.29 -10.20 14.46
N ALA A 158 -25.23 -9.45 15.02
CA ALA A 158 -25.42 -8.04 14.67
C ALA A 158 -24.20 -7.18 15.02
N LYS A 159 -23.59 -7.39 16.20
CA LYS A 159 -22.37 -6.69 16.61
C LYS A 159 -21.17 -7.04 15.72
N LEU A 160 -20.98 -8.34 15.40
CA LEU A 160 -19.91 -8.78 14.50
C LEU A 160 -20.09 -8.21 13.09
N ASN A 161 -21.33 -8.19 12.56
CA ASN A 161 -21.63 -7.60 11.26
C ASN A 161 -21.32 -6.10 11.24
N ALA A 162 -21.68 -5.36 12.29
CA ALA A 162 -21.38 -3.94 12.39
C ALA A 162 -19.87 -3.65 12.36
N MET A 163 -19.07 -4.42 13.12
CA MET A 163 -17.60 -4.32 13.10
C MET A 163 -17.03 -4.62 11.70
N ILE A 164 -17.48 -5.71 11.08
CA ILE A 164 -17.06 -6.12 9.73
C ILE A 164 -17.38 -5.03 8.70
N ALA A 165 -18.58 -4.45 8.75
CA ALA A 165 -19.02 -3.41 7.84
C ALA A 165 -18.18 -2.13 7.99
N GLU A 166 -17.90 -1.72 9.22
CA GLU A 166 -17.08 -0.54 9.50
C GLU A 166 -15.63 -0.73 9.06
N VAL A 167 -15.01 -1.89 9.35
CA VAL A 167 -13.68 -2.25 8.83
C VAL A 167 -13.67 -2.28 7.30
N GLY A 168 -14.72 -2.81 6.68
CA GLY A 168 -14.89 -2.81 5.23
C GLY A 168 -14.94 -1.40 4.64
N LYS A 169 -15.63 -0.47 5.32
CA LYS A 169 -15.69 0.95 4.92
C LYS A 169 -14.33 1.63 5.01
N LEU A 170 -13.64 1.51 6.15
CA LEU A 170 -12.30 2.09 6.33
C LEU A 170 -11.33 1.61 5.24
N SER A 171 -11.39 0.32 4.94
CA SER A 171 -10.55 -0.29 3.90
C SER A 171 -10.91 0.24 2.52
N LYS A 172 -12.19 0.29 2.18
CA LYS A 172 -12.64 0.82 0.88
C LYS A 172 -12.23 2.28 0.69
N ASP A 173 -12.40 3.12 1.71
CA ASP A 173 -12.03 4.54 1.67
C ASP A 173 -10.52 4.72 1.44
N PHE A 174 -9.70 3.88 2.10
CA PHE A 174 -8.25 3.87 1.87
C PHE A 174 -7.90 3.46 0.44
N HIS A 175 -8.46 2.36 -0.05
CA HIS A 175 -8.20 1.85 -1.40
C HIS A 175 -8.62 2.81 -2.50
N ASP A 176 -9.77 3.46 -2.34
CA ASP A 176 -10.25 4.43 -3.31
C ASP A 176 -9.42 5.72 -3.30
N SER A 177 -8.82 6.08 -2.16
CA SER A 177 -7.82 7.15 -2.09
C SER A 177 -6.55 6.80 -2.88
N GLU A 178 -6.00 5.59 -2.71
CA GLU A 178 -4.84 5.11 -3.49
C GLU A 178 -5.13 5.13 -5.00
N LYS A 179 -6.32 4.69 -5.42
CA LYS A 179 -6.73 4.73 -6.84
C LYS A 179 -6.84 6.15 -7.39
N LYS A 180 -7.33 7.11 -6.60
CA LYS A 180 -7.46 8.50 -7.02
C LYS A 180 -6.09 9.13 -7.28
N GLN A 181 -5.13 8.90 -6.38
CA GLN A 181 -3.75 9.37 -6.54
C GLN A 181 -3.12 8.80 -7.82
N GLU A 182 -3.28 7.50 -8.06
CA GLU A 182 -2.80 6.88 -9.31
C GLU A 182 -3.43 7.50 -10.56
N LYS A 183 -4.75 7.68 -10.53
CA LYS A 183 -5.48 8.20 -11.69
C LYS A 183 -5.03 9.61 -12.03
N ALA A 184 -4.83 10.47 -11.03
CA ALA A 184 -4.30 11.80 -11.22
C ALA A 184 -2.90 11.78 -11.86
N ALA A 185 -2.00 10.90 -11.38
CA ALA A 185 -0.66 10.75 -11.95
C ALA A 185 -0.72 10.25 -13.41
N LYS A 186 -1.57 9.25 -13.71
CA LYS A 186 -1.79 8.74 -15.07
C LYS A 186 -2.30 9.84 -16.01
N GLU A 187 -3.29 10.61 -15.57
CA GLU A 187 -3.89 11.68 -16.36
C GLU A 187 -2.87 12.76 -16.66
N ALA A 188 -2.06 13.17 -15.68
CA ALA A 188 -1.01 14.17 -15.87
C ALA A 188 0.07 13.73 -16.87
N VAL A 189 0.46 12.45 -16.88
CA VAL A 189 1.32 11.87 -17.93
C VAL A 189 0.63 11.90 -19.29
N SER A 190 -0.66 11.54 -19.36
CA SER A 190 -1.41 11.49 -20.63
C SER A 190 -1.68 12.87 -21.23
N LEU A 191 -1.90 13.88 -20.38
CA LEU A 191 -2.10 15.28 -20.74
C LEU A 191 -0.79 15.95 -21.19
N LYS A 192 0.32 15.21 -21.25
CA LYS A 192 1.64 15.71 -21.61
C LYS A 192 2.04 16.91 -20.74
N LEU A 193 1.75 16.85 -19.44
CA LEU A 193 2.27 17.84 -18.48
C LEU A 193 3.76 17.62 -18.19
N VAL A 194 4.25 16.41 -18.46
CA VAL A 194 5.66 16.01 -18.29
C VAL A 194 6.25 15.35 -19.55
N PRO A 195 6.20 16.03 -20.71
CA PRO A 195 6.56 15.46 -21.99
C PRO A 195 8.05 15.13 -22.11
N LEU A 196 8.93 15.92 -21.50
CA LEU A 196 10.38 15.74 -21.58
C LEU A 196 10.84 14.54 -20.75
N VAL A 197 10.33 14.37 -19.52
CA VAL A 197 10.61 13.20 -18.69
C VAL A 197 10.15 11.92 -19.38
N VAL A 198 8.97 11.93 -19.99
CA VAL A 198 8.46 10.78 -20.77
C VAL A 198 9.33 10.52 -22.00
N LYS A 199 9.79 11.56 -22.71
CA LYS A 199 10.69 11.42 -23.87
C LYS A 199 12.02 10.81 -23.46
N VAL A 200 12.61 11.29 -22.38
CA VAL A 200 13.88 10.81 -21.82
C VAL A 200 13.76 9.35 -21.35
N HIS A 201 12.66 8.99 -20.68
CA HIS A 201 12.35 7.61 -20.30
C HIS A 201 12.26 6.67 -21.51
N LYS A 202 11.62 7.12 -22.61
CA LYS A 202 11.45 6.35 -23.84
C LYS A 202 12.66 6.36 -24.79
N ALA A 203 13.69 7.17 -24.52
CA ALA A 203 14.87 7.26 -25.38
C ALA A 203 15.56 5.90 -25.53
N LYS A 204 16.21 5.64 -26.68
CA LYS A 204 17.04 4.45 -26.85
C LYS A 204 18.37 4.68 -26.13
N GLY A 205 18.77 3.72 -25.30
CA GLY A 205 19.97 3.83 -24.45
C GLY A 205 19.77 4.67 -23.19
N ASN A 206 20.85 4.79 -22.43
CA ASN A 206 20.85 5.43 -21.11
C ASN A 206 21.46 6.83 -21.13
N CYS A 207 21.96 7.32 -22.27
CA CYS A 207 22.57 8.65 -22.38
C CYS A 207 21.67 9.58 -23.19
N VAL A 208 21.36 10.76 -22.64
CA VAL A 208 20.53 11.76 -23.32
C VAL A 208 21.23 13.11 -23.25
N ARG A 209 21.55 13.67 -24.42
CA ARG A 209 22.08 15.04 -24.54
C ARG A 209 20.94 16.04 -24.44
N MET A 210 21.13 17.07 -23.62
CA MET A 210 20.11 18.08 -23.34
C MET A 210 20.76 19.46 -23.24
N SER A 211 20.10 20.48 -23.80
CA SER A 211 20.50 21.88 -23.56
C SER A 211 20.24 22.29 -22.10
N LYS A 212 20.79 23.43 -21.68
CA LYS A 212 20.53 23.98 -20.34
C LYS A 212 19.03 24.22 -20.11
N GLU A 213 18.31 24.72 -21.10
CA GLU A 213 16.86 24.95 -21.04
C GLU A 213 16.10 23.63 -20.89
N GLN A 214 16.50 22.60 -21.64
CA GLN A 214 15.91 21.27 -21.54
C GLN A 214 16.19 20.62 -20.18
N LEU A 215 17.37 20.82 -19.60
CA LEU A 215 17.67 20.34 -18.25
C LEU A 215 16.80 21.03 -17.19
N SER A 216 16.61 22.35 -17.30
CA SER A 216 15.73 23.10 -16.40
C SER A 216 14.28 22.66 -16.52
N GLU A 217 13.78 22.46 -17.75
CA GLU A 217 12.44 21.93 -18.00
C GLU A 217 12.29 20.50 -17.45
N PHE A 218 13.28 19.63 -17.65
CA PHE A 218 13.27 18.28 -17.11
C PHE A 218 13.22 18.28 -15.58
N GLN A 219 13.94 19.19 -14.91
CA GLN A 219 13.89 19.35 -13.46
C GLN A 219 12.50 19.80 -13.00
N ARG A 220 11.89 20.78 -13.69
CA ARG A 220 10.52 21.21 -13.40
C ARG A 220 9.50 20.08 -13.56
N GLU A 221 9.59 19.32 -14.65
CA GLU A 221 8.73 18.16 -14.87
C GLU A 221 8.97 17.05 -13.84
N ALA A 222 10.21 16.87 -13.40
CA ALA A 222 10.57 15.95 -12.32
C ALA A 222 9.92 16.37 -10.99
N GLU A 223 9.89 17.67 -10.67
CA GLU A 223 9.18 18.20 -9.50
C GLU A 223 7.67 17.92 -9.58
N ILE A 224 7.06 18.15 -10.75
CA ILE A 224 5.65 17.83 -10.98
C ILE A 224 5.38 16.33 -10.75
N ILE A 225 6.17 15.45 -11.38
CA ILE A 225 6.05 13.99 -11.18
C ILE A 225 6.20 13.62 -9.71
N ASN A 226 7.22 14.16 -9.04
CA ASN A 226 7.51 13.83 -7.65
C ASN A 226 6.43 14.37 -6.69
N SER A 227 5.72 15.45 -7.06
CA SER A 227 4.59 16.00 -6.28
C SER A 227 3.35 15.11 -6.29
N TRP A 228 3.25 14.16 -7.22
CA TRP A 228 2.11 13.23 -7.26
C TRP A 228 2.14 12.19 -6.17
N GLU A 229 3.28 12.06 -5.47
CA GLU A 229 3.45 11.10 -4.39
C GLU A 229 3.00 9.70 -4.86
N ASP A 230 3.44 9.23 -6.04
CA ASP A 230 3.23 7.86 -6.53
C ASP A 230 4.56 7.20 -6.91
N PRO A 231 4.97 6.06 -6.30
CA PRO A 231 6.26 5.44 -6.53
C PRO A 231 6.43 4.98 -7.98
N ARG A 232 5.33 4.78 -8.72
CA ARG A 232 5.35 4.40 -10.14
C ARG A 232 5.66 5.59 -11.05
N TYR A 233 5.64 6.81 -10.53
CA TYR A 233 6.03 8.04 -11.21
C TYR A 233 7.01 8.80 -10.33
N ARG A 234 8.31 8.61 -10.57
CA ARG A 234 9.35 9.26 -9.77
C ARG A 234 10.55 9.59 -10.62
N VAL A 235 11.15 10.75 -10.37
CA VAL A 235 12.45 11.11 -10.91
C VAL A 235 13.39 11.34 -9.74
N LEU A 236 14.38 10.46 -9.62
CA LEU A 236 15.42 10.53 -8.60
C LEU A 236 16.71 11.03 -9.22
N PHE A 237 17.41 11.91 -8.52
CA PHE A 237 18.76 12.32 -8.89
C PHE A 237 19.75 11.72 -7.91
N ARG A 238 20.93 11.32 -8.38
CA ARG A 238 21.93 10.62 -7.54
C ARG A 238 22.37 11.44 -6.32
N ARG A 239 22.36 12.77 -6.43
CA ARG A 239 22.58 13.71 -5.32
C ARG A 239 21.34 14.54 -5.05
N TRP A 240 20.24 13.86 -4.74
CA TRP A 240 18.92 14.47 -4.56
C TRP A 240 18.86 15.56 -3.47
N TRP A 241 19.81 15.59 -2.52
CA TRP A 241 19.89 16.61 -1.48
C TRP A 241 20.47 17.96 -1.94
N ARG A 242 20.99 18.03 -3.18
CA ARG A 242 21.51 19.29 -3.72
C ARG A 242 20.37 20.14 -4.26
N LYS A 243 20.38 21.44 -3.93
CA LYS A 243 19.46 22.45 -4.49
C LYS A 243 19.55 22.55 -6.02
N THR A 244 20.72 22.27 -6.59
CA THR A 244 20.97 22.26 -8.03
C THR A 244 21.69 20.96 -8.40
N GLN A 245 21.18 20.27 -9.43
CA GLN A 245 21.89 19.12 -10.00
C GLN A 245 22.99 19.65 -10.91
N GLU A 246 24.23 19.26 -10.61
CA GLU A 246 25.42 19.66 -11.35
C GLU A 246 25.95 18.46 -12.14
N PRO A 247 26.43 18.67 -13.39
CA PRO A 247 27.10 17.63 -14.14
C PRO A 247 28.39 17.18 -13.43
N GLU A 248 28.59 15.87 -13.33
CA GLU A 248 29.78 15.28 -12.72
C GLU A 248 30.35 14.19 -13.63
N ILE A 249 31.64 13.92 -13.50
CA ILE A 249 32.27 12.77 -14.16
C ILE A 249 32.16 11.58 -13.21
N ASP A 250 31.34 10.59 -13.60
CA ASP A 250 31.16 9.36 -12.84
C ASP A 250 32.15 8.28 -13.30
N LEU A 251 33.20 8.07 -12.51
CA LEU A 251 34.27 7.11 -12.81
C LEU A 251 33.81 5.65 -12.80
N ASN A 252 32.61 5.37 -12.27
CA ASN A 252 32.01 4.03 -12.25
C ASN A 252 31.17 3.74 -13.50
N THR A 253 31.11 4.66 -14.45
CA THR A 253 30.40 4.51 -15.72
C THR A 253 31.40 4.61 -16.87
N ASP A 254 31.07 4.00 -18.02
CA ASP A 254 31.88 4.15 -19.23
C ASP A 254 31.79 5.57 -19.84
N LEU A 255 31.01 6.47 -19.24
CA LEU A 255 30.80 7.83 -19.70
C LEU A 255 31.82 8.79 -19.09
N LYS A 256 32.86 9.14 -19.87
CA LYS A 256 33.93 10.06 -19.47
C LYS A 256 33.60 11.55 -19.64
N GLU A 257 32.32 11.89 -19.85
CA GLU A 257 31.84 13.27 -20.02
C GLU A 257 31.05 13.72 -18.78
N PRO A 258 31.07 15.01 -18.38
CA PRO A 258 30.24 15.52 -17.28
C PRO A 258 28.75 15.28 -17.52
N HIS A 259 28.07 14.64 -16.58
CA HIS A 259 26.66 14.29 -16.73
C HIS A 259 25.91 14.25 -15.38
N ILE A 260 24.59 14.32 -15.44
CA ILE A 260 23.71 14.17 -14.28
C ILE A 260 23.13 12.76 -14.30
N ASN A 261 23.39 12.01 -13.24
CA ASN A 261 22.82 10.68 -13.03
C ASN A 261 21.39 10.80 -12.48
N SER A 262 20.42 10.31 -13.24
CA SER A 262 19.01 10.29 -12.90
C SER A 262 18.42 8.88 -13.02
N THR A 263 17.49 8.54 -12.15
CA THR A 263 16.62 7.39 -12.27
C THR A 263 15.21 7.88 -12.55
N VAL A 264 14.68 7.54 -13.71
CA VAL A 264 13.31 7.87 -14.11
C VAL A 264 12.44 6.64 -14.00
N ILE A 265 11.35 6.73 -13.26
CA ILE A 265 10.36 5.67 -13.07
C ILE A 265 9.04 6.20 -13.64
N ILE A 266 8.54 5.54 -14.69
CA ILE A 266 7.23 5.84 -15.28
C ILE A 266 6.46 4.53 -15.40
N HIS A 267 5.21 4.50 -14.91
CA HIS A 267 4.42 3.28 -14.77
C HIS A 267 5.17 2.14 -14.06
N GLY A 268 6.04 2.50 -13.11
CA GLY A 268 6.83 1.54 -12.36
C GLY A 268 8.01 0.92 -13.09
N LYS A 269 8.24 1.28 -14.36
CA LYS A 269 9.42 0.86 -15.12
C LYS A 269 10.58 1.80 -14.81
N LYS A 270 11.57 1.29 -14.09
CA LYS A 270 12.80 2.00 -13.77
C LYS A 270 13.69 2.09 -15.00
N LYS A 271 14.26 3.27 -15.24
CA LYS A 271 15.35 3.48 -16.21
C LYS A 271 16.40 4.40 -15.60
N GLU A 272 17.66 3.98 -15.68
CA GLU A 272 18.81 4.80 -15.28
C GLU A 272 19.31 5.58 -16.49
N ILE A 273 19.54 6.87 -16.29
CA ILE A 273 19.76 7.82 -17.37
C ILE A 273 20.85 8.81 -16.97
N HIS A 274 21.81 8.99 -17.87
CA HIS A 274 22.86 9.99 -17.84
C HIS A 274 22.43 11.18 -18.70
N LEU A 275 22.12 12.30 -18.06
CA LEU A 275 21.77 13.55 -18.75
C LEU A 275 23.05 14.33 -19.01
N ILE A 276 23.48 14.39 -20.26
CA ILE A 276 24.69 15.10 -20.68
C ILE A 276 24.28 16.54 -21.01
N ALA A 277 24.81 17.50 -20.26
CA ALA A 277 24.61 18.92 -20.55
C ALA A 277 25.42 19.28 -21.81
N ALA A 278 24.71 19.69 -22.87
CA ALA A 278 25.28 20.11 -24.16
C ALA A 278 25.03 21.60 -24.41
#